data_AF-A0A1M7A2W8-F1
#
_entry.id   AF-A0A1M7A2W8-F1
#
_cell.length_a   1.000
_cell.length_b   1.000
_cell.length_c   1.000
_cell.angle_alpha   90.00
_cell.angle_beta   90.00
_cell.angle_gamma   90.00
#
_symmetry.space_group_name_H-M   'P 1'
#
loop_
_entity.id
_entity.type
_entity.pdbx_description
1 polymer ?
#
loop_
_entity_poly.entity_id
_entity_poly.type
_entity_poly.pdbx_seq_one_letter_code
_entity_poly.pdbx_strand_id
1 'polypeptide(L)' 'MILKAKERGDGGQLARYLLATRDNEHVELHEVSGFVSDDLLDAFHEADAIARGTRCKNYLFSMSLKPSRASFMCVP' A
#
# COMPACT_ATOMS: atom_id res chain seq x y z
N MET A 1 -19.50 7.14 -2.80
CA MET A 1 -18.26 6.48 -2.33
C MET A 1 -17.81 5.46 -3.36
N ILE A 2 -16.53 5.46 -3.75
CA ILE A 2 -15.95 4.47 -4.68
C ILE A 2 -14.84 3.72 -3.95
N LEU A 3 -14.94 2.39 -3.92
CA LEU A 3 -13.92 1.50 -3.38
C LEU A 3 -13.30 0.72 -4.53
N LYS A 4 -11.97 0.78 -4.67
CA LYS A 4 -11.24 0.00 -5.69
C LYS A 4 -10.15 -0.78 -5.00
N ALA A 5 -10.28 -2.11 -5.02
CA ALA A 5 -9.31 -3.01 -4.41
C ALA A 5 -8.71 -4.00 -5.41
N LYS A 6 -7.51 -4.49 -5.12
CA LYS A 6 -6.81 -5.47 -5.96
C LYS A 6 -5.76 -6.25 -5.14
N GLU A 7 -5.71 -7.56 -5.37
CA GLU A 7 -4.61 -8.44 -4.96
C GLU A 7 -3.39 -8.30 -5.90
N ARG A 8 -2.18 -8.39 -5.35
CA ARG A 8 -0.94 -8.09 -6.08
C ARG A 8 0.21 -8.97 -5.63
N GLY A 9 1.09 -9.29 -6.58
CA GLY A 9 2.35 -10.00 -6.35
C GLY A 9 3.61 -9.14 -6.46
N ASP A 10 3.47 -7.85 -6.76
CA ASP A 10 4.61 -6.94 -6.90
C ASP A 10 4.47 -5.79 -5.91
N GLY A 11 4.93 -6.03 -4.68
CA GLY A 11 4.98 -5.02 -3.63
C GLY A 11 5.94 -3.90 -3.96
N GLY A 12 7.15 -4.21 -4.44
CA GLY A 12 8.17 -3.21 -4.73
C GLY A 12 7.71 -2.15 -5.75
N GLN A 13 6.96 -2.53 -6.78
CA GLN A 13 6.34 -1.56 -7.69
C GLN A 13 5.30 -0.69 -7.00
N LEU A 14 4.46 -1.27 -6.14
CA LEU A 14 3.43 -0.53 -5.40
C LEU A 14 4.05 0.48 -4.42
N ALA A 15 5.07 0.09 -3.65
CA ALA A 15 5.78 0.99 -2.73
C ALA A 15 6.37 2.19 -3.48
N ARG A 16 7.08 1.95 -4.60
CA ARG A 16 7.64 3.04 -5.41
C ARG A 16 6.56 3.95 -5.97
N TYR A 17 5.44 3.40 -6.41
CA TYR A 17 4.30 4.20 -6.88
C TYR A 17 3.74 5.09 -5.77
N LEU A 18 3.55 4.56 -4.56
CA LEU A 18 3.04 5.32 -3.41
C LEU A 18 4.02 6.39 -2.92
N LEU A 19 5.33 6.13 -3.01
CA LEU A 19 6.39 7.06 -2.61
C LEU A 19 6.77 8.07 -3.71
N ALA A 20 6.27 7.92 -4.94
CA ALA A 20 6.60 8.82 -6.04
C ALA A 20 5.88 10.18 -5.88
N THR A 21 6.55 11.13 -5.22
CA THR A 21 6.06 12.48 -4.85
C THR A 21 5.83 13.44 -6.03
N ARG A 22 5.92 13.00 -7.29
CA ARG A 22 6.22 13.91 -8.41
C ARG A 22 5.04 14.56 -9.16
N ASP A 23 3.79 14.13 -8.97
CA ASP A 23 2.70 14.54 -9.89
C ASP A 23 1.43 15.19 -9.28
N ASN A 24 1.50 15.85 -8.10
CA ASN A 24 0.40 16.61 -7.45
C ASN A 24 -0.54 15.86 -6.49
N GLU A 25 -0.19 14.68 -5.98
CA GLU A 25 -0.86 14.09 -4.80
C GLU A 25 0.03 14.30 -3.56
N HIS A 26 -0.49 14.98 -2.54
CA HIS A 26 0.10 14.95 -1.21
C HIS A 26 -0.20 13.57 -0.61
N VAL A 27 0.71 12.63 -0.84
CA VAL A 27 0.67 11.30 -0.23
C VAL A 27 1.50 11.36 1.04
N GLU A 28 0.83 11.22 2.17
CA GLU A 28 1.47 11.03 3.47
C GLU A 28 1.33 9.56 3.86
N LEU A 29 2.47 8.93 4.16
CA LEU A 29 2.46 7.59 4.74
C LEU A 29 2.04 7.71 6.20
N HIS A 30 0.84 7.23 6.52
CA HIS A 30 0.29 7.33 7.87
C HIS A 30 0.98 6.36 8.84
N GLU A 31 1.05 5.07 8.48
CA GLU A 31 1.60 4.03 9.35
C GLU A 31 2.13 2.84 8.53
N VAL A 32 3.25 2.28 8.97
CA VAL A 32 3.72 0.92 8.64
C VAL A 32 3.81 0.18 9.97
N SER A 33 3.11 -0.95 10.09
CA SER A 33 3.08 -1.71 11.33
C SER A 33 3.06 -3.21 11.08
N GLY A 34 3.57 -3.98 12.05
CA GLY A 34 3.68 -5.44 11.96
C GLY A 34 4.84 -5.95 11.11
N PHE A 35 5.75 -5.08 10.68
CA PHE A 35 6.97 -5.41 9.95
C PHE A 35 8.21 -5.13 10.80
N VAL A 36 9.36 -5.67 10.39
CA VAL A 36 10.64 -5.41 11.05
C VAL A 36 11.13 -3.98 10.77
N SER A 37 10.82 -3.45 9.58
CA SER A 37 11.18 -2.09 9.17
C SER A 37 9.96 -1.18 9.17
N ASP A 38 10.18 0.08 9.54
CA ASP A 38 9.20 1.16 9.44
C ASP A 38 9.19 1.81 8.04
N ASP A 39 10.13 1.43 7.15
CA ASP A 39 10.14 1.87 5.76
C ASP A 39 9.20 1.01 4.90
N LEU A 40 8.34 1.67 4.11
CA LEU A 40 7.32 1.00 3.29
C LEU A 40 7.93 0.04 2.25
N LEU A 41 9.06 0.39 1.66
CA LEU A 41 9.70 -0.44 0.64
C LEU A 41 10.28 -1.70 1.28
N ASP A 42 10.96 -1.56 2.41
CA ASP A 42 11.53 -2.70 3.15
C ASP A 42 10.45 -3.61 3.74
N ALA A 43 9.35 -3.05 4.27
CA ALA A 43 8.19 -3.81 4.71
C ALA A 43 7.59 -4.67 3.58
N PHE A 44 7.48 -4.11 2.37
CA PHE A 44 6.99 -4.87 1.21
C PHE A 44 8.00 -5.91 0.71
N HIS A 45 9.29 -5.68 0.86
CA HIS A 45 10.31 -6.70 0.58
C HIS A 45 10.25 -7.86 1.58
N GLU A 46 9.99 -7.58 2.86
CA GLU A 46 9.76 -8.61 3.87
C GLU A 46 8.57 -9.51 3.49
N ALA A 47 7.45 -8.90 3.09
CA ALA A 47 6.28 -9.62 2.60
C ALA A 47 6.58 -10.47 1.36
N ASP A 48 7.37 -9.96 0.40
CA ASP A 48 7.81 -10.71 -0.78
C ASP A 48 8.67 -11.92 -0.41
N ALA A 49 9.59 -11.74 0.55
CA ALA A 49 10.45 -12.82 1.03
C ALA A 49 9.64 -13.95 1.69
N ILE A 50 8.66 -13.61 2.52
CA ILE A 50 7.75 -14.59 3.15
C ILE A 50 6.91 -15.32 2.08
N ALA A 51 6.39 -14.59 1.09
CA ALA A 51 5.60 -15.14 0.00
C ALA A 51 6.38 -16.16 -0.84
N ARG A 52 7.67 -15.91 -1.09
CA ARG A 52 8.58 -16.85 -1.78
C ARG A 52 8.73 -18.17 -1.02
N GLY A 53 8.76 -18.13 0.31
CA GLY A 53 8.81 -19.32 1.16
C GLY A 53 7.52 -20.17 1.11
N THR A 54 6.37 -19.52 0.90
CA THR A 54 5.05 -20.16 0.85
C THR A 54 4.52 -20.44 -0.56
N ARG A 55 5.25 -19.99 -1.60
CA ARG A 55 4.84 -20.01 -3.01
C ARG A 55 3.58 -19.18 -3.30
N CYS A 56 3.26 -18.21 -2.44
CA CYS A 56 2.16 -17.29 -2.67
C CYS A 56 2.52 -16.29 -3.78
N LYS A 57 1.66 -16.18 -4.80
CA LYS A 57 1.89 -15.26 -5.94
C LYS A 57 1.31 -13.87 -5.69
N ASN A 58 0.16 -13.78 -5.02
CA ASN A 58 -0.53 -12.53 -4.71
C ASN A 58 -0.59 -12.35 -3.19
N TYR A 59 0.51 -11.90 -2.61
CA TYR A 59 0.67 -11.81 -1.15
C TYR A 59 0.24 -10.45 -0.57
N LEU A 60 -0.07 -9.46 -1.42
CA LEU A 60 -0.55 -8.16 -0.98
C LEU A 60 -1.99 -7.90 -1.43
N PHE A 61 -2.73 -7.20 -0.58
CA PHE A 61 -4.02 -6.62 -0.91
C PHE A 61 -3.96 -5.11 -0.70
N SER A 62 -4.47 -4.35 -1.67
CA SER A 62 -4.51 -2.89 -1.61
C SER A 62 -5.91 -2.40 -1.93
N MET A 63 -6.37 -1.36 -1.23
CA MET A 63 -7.67 -0.73 -1.47
C MET A 63 -7.52 0.79 -1.47
N SER A 64 -8.01 1.42 -2.53
CA SER A 64 -8.14 2.88 -2.62
C SER A 64 -9.58 3.26 -2.34
N LEU A 65 -9.77 4.14 -1.36
CA LEU A 65 -11.05 4.74 -1.04
C LEU A 65 -11.12 6.14 -1.63
N LYS A 66 -12.12 6.39 -2.47
CA LYS A 66 -12.44 7.75 -2.93
C LYS A 66 -13.75 8.20 -2.29
N PRO A 67 -13.70 9.17 -1.35
CA PRO A 67 -14.92 9.72 -0.77
C PRO A 67 -15.74 10.45 -1.85
N SER A 68 -17.06 10.43 -1.73
CA SER A 68 -17.94 11.27 -2.55
C SER A 68 -17.88 12.72 -2.07
N ARG A 69 -18.09 13.70 -2.97
CA ARG A 69 -17.97 15.16 -2.71
C ARG A 69 -18.65 15.70 -1.44
N ALA A 70 -19.63 14.98 -0.86
CA ALA A 70 -20.40 15.42 0.30
C ALA A 70 -19.87 14.88 1.66
N SER A 71 -18.84 14.03 1.66
CA SER A 71 -18.34 13.40 2.89
C SER A 71 -16.86 13.73 3.07
N PHE A 72 -16.53 14.58 4.03
CA PHE A 72 -15.17 14.74 4.53
C PHE A 72 -14.80 13.46 5.28
N MET A 73 -13.77 12.75 4.80
CA MET A 73 -13.22 11.60 5.50
C MET A 73 -12.22 12.14 6.53
N CYS A 74 -12.68 12.33 7.76
CA CYS A 74 -11.81 12.61 8.90
C CYS A 74 -11.19 11.26 9.32
N VAL A 75 -9.93 11.02 8.95
CA VAL A 75 -9.17 9.89 9.47
C VAL A 75 -8.51 10.38 10.77
N PRO A 76 -8.74 9.70 11.91
CA PRO A 76 -8.16 10.09 13.19
C PRO A 76 -6.63 9.96 13.21
#